data_AF-A0A2C6MHH5-F1
#
_entry.id   AF-A0A2C6MHH5-F1
#
_cell.length_a   1.000
_cell.length_b   1.000
_cell.length_c   1.000
_cell.angle_alpha   90.00
_cell.angle_beta   90.00
_cell.angle_gamma   90.00
#
_symmetry.space_group_name_H-M   'P 1'
#
loop_
_entity.id
_entity.type
_entity.pdbx_description
1 polymer ?
#
loop_
_entity_poly.entity_id
_entity_poly.type
_entity_poly.pdbx_seq_one_letter_code
_entity_poly.pdbx_strand_id
1 'polypeptide(L)' 'MKALLEQLSKDRDKFLAFLQYLIDTGRLTEDEVISIIRQCQDYSSVNTIEDKE' A
#
# COMPACT_ATOMS: atom_id res chain seq x y z
N MET A 1 10.24 -5.71 1.13
CA MET A 1 9.35 -4.53 1.03
C MET A 1 7.88 -4.86 1.33
N LYS A 2 7.31 -5.97 0.82
CA LYS A 2 5.91 -6.37 1.11
C LYS A 2 5.58 -6.42 2.61
N ALA A 3 6.39 -7.11 3.42
CA ALA A 3 6.14 -7.27 4.86
C ALA A 3 6.07 -5.95 5.65
N LEU A 4 6.83 -4.92 5.25
CA LEU A 4 6.82 -3.61 5.92
C LEU A 4 5.53 -2.85 5.60
N LEU A 5 5.15 -2.82 4.32
CA LEU A 5 3.89 -2.23 3.84
C LEU A 5 2.68 -2.92 4.46
N GLU A 6 2.74 -4.24 4.60
CA GLU A 6 1.66 -5.07 5.15
C GLU A 6 1.54 -4.96 6.68
N GLN A 7 2.63 -4.64 7.38
CA GLN A 7 2.58 -4.31 8.81
C GLN A 7 2.11 -2.87 9.03
N LEU A 8 2.54 -1.93 8.18
CA LEU A 8 2.09 -0.53 8.22
C LEU A 8 0.61 -0.41 7.84
N SER A 9 0.10 -1.21 6.91
CA SER A 9 -1.32 -1.19 6.53
C SER A 9 -2.27 -1.58 7.66
N LYS A 10 -1.78 -2.27 8.71
CA LYS A 10 -2.56 -2.56 9.93
C LYS A 10 -2.84 -1.31 10.76
N ASP A 11 -2.07 -0.24 10.56
CA ASP A 11 -2.13 1.00 11.31
C ASP A 11 -2.21 2.17 10.33
N ARG A 12 -3.46 2.45 9.91
CA ARG A 12 -3.78 3.35 8.78
C ARG A 12 -3.12 4.73 8.91
N ASP A 13 -3.09 5.30 10.11
CA ASP A 13 -2.52 6.62 10.34
C ASP A 13 -1.00 6.64 10.14
N LYS A 14 -0.30 5.58 10.59
CA LYS A 14 1.15 5.44 10.37
C LYS A 14 1.47 5.19 8.91
N PHE A 15 0.63 4.44 8.21
CA PHE A 15 0.79 4.21 6.78
C PHE A 15 0.67 5.50 5.98
N LEU A 16 -0.35 6.32 6.27
CA LEU A 16 -0.55 7.62 5.63
C LEU A 16 0.61 8.57 5.94
N ALA A 17 1.06 8.63 7.20
CA ALA A 17 2.21 9.44 7.58
C ALA A 17 3.52 9.01 6.86
N PHE A 18 3.71 7.71 6.65
CA PHE A 18 4.86 7.18 5.91
C PHE A 18 4.80 7.56 4.42
N LEU A 19 3.63 7.45 3.78
CA LEU A 19 3.45 7.88 2.39
C LEU A 19 3.68 9.39 2.24
N GLN A 20 3.15 10.20 3.16
CA GLN A 20 3.36 11.63 3.18
C GLN A 20 4.85 11.98 3.30
N TYR A 21 5.58 11.31 4.20
CA TYR A 21 7.03 11.49 4.33
C TYR A 21 7.81 11.17 3.04
N LEU A 22 7.39 10.15 2.29
CA LEU A 22 8.02 9.82 1.00
C LEU A 22 7.77 10.89 -0.06
N ILE A 23 6.60 11.53 -0.04
CA ILE A 23 6.26 12.67 -0.89
C ILE A 23 7.10 13.89 -0.49
N ASP A 24 7.11 14.22 0.80
CA ASP A 24 7.83 15.40 1.33
C ASP A 24 9.35 15.31 1.10
N THR A 25 9.90 14.09 1.07
CA THR A 25 11.33 13.86 0.79
C THR A 25 11.65 13.75 -0.71
N GLY A 26 10.63 13.86 -1.59
CA GLY A 26 10.79 13.74 -3.04
C GLY A 26 11.17 12.34 -3.51
N ARG A 27 10.98 11.31 -2.67
CA ARG A 27 11.26 9.91 -3.01
C ARG A 27 10.13 9.27 -3.79
N LEU A 28 8.91 9.76 -3.61
CA LEU A 28 7.74 9.40 -4.39
C LEU A 28 6.99 10.67 -4.77
N THR A 29 6.37 10.64 -5.95
CA THR A 29 5.36 11.63 -6.35
C THR A 29 3.96 11.19 -5.93
N GLU A 30 3.01 12.12 -5.87
CA GLU A 30 1.61 11.78 -5.60
C GLU A 30 1.08 10.75 -6.61
N ASP A 31 1.39 10.89 -7.89
CA ASP A 31 1.00 9.93 -8.94
C ASP A 31 1.54 8.52 -8.68
N GLU A 32 2.79 8.39 -8.23
CA GLU A 32 3.37 7.10 -7.86
C GLU A 32 2.68 6.48 -6.64
N VAL A 33 2.36 7.29 -5.62
CA VAL A 33 1.60 6.82 -4.45
C VAL A 33 0.20 6.34 -4.86
N ILE A 34 -0.49 7.09 -5.73
CA ILE A 34 -1.80 6.70 -6.27
C ILE A 34 -1.70 5.37 -7.02
N SER A 35 -0.66 5.19 -7.85
CA SER A 35 -0.41 3.95 -8.58
C SER A 35 -0.18 2.76 -7.64
N ILE A 36 0.63 2.94 -6.59
CA ILE A 36 0.90 1.90 -5.58
C ILE A 36 -0.39 1.49 -4.86
N ILE A 37 -1.22 2.45 -4.43
CA ILE A 37 -2.48 2.16 -3.74
C ILE A 37 -3.46 1.43 -4.67
N ARG A 38 -3.59 1.86 -5.92
CA ARG A 38 -4.44 1.19 -6.92
C ARG A 38 -4.00 -0.25 -7.16
N GLN A 39 -2.71 -0.48 -7.34
CA GLN A 39 -2.16 -1.83 -7.47
C GLN A 39 -2.49 -2.66 -6.22
N CYS A 40 -2.31 -2.13 -5.01
CA CYS A 40 -2.68 -2.86 -3.79
C CYS A 40 -4.19 -3.22 -3.70
N GLN A 41 -5.09 -2.38 -4.22
CA GLN A 41 -6.53 -2.68 -4.29
C GLN A 41 -6.84 -3.77 -5.32
N ASP A 42 -6.21 -3.74 -6.49
CA ASP A 42 -6.36 -4.79 -7.50
C ASP A 42 -5.85 -6.14 -6.98
N TYR A 43 -4.73 -6.15 -6.26
CA TYR A 43 -4.22 -7.38 -5.62
C TYR A 43 -5.13 -7.91 -4.50
N SER A 44 -5.84 -7.05 -3.78
CA SER A 44 -6.82 -7.50 -2.76
C SER A 44 -8.06 -8.13 -3.38
N SER A 45 -8.39 -7.76 -4.62
CA SER A 45 -9.52 -8.32 -5.36
C SER A 45 -9.23 -9.72 -5.93
N VAL A 46 -7.95 -10.14 -5.97
CA VAL A 46 -7.51 -11.43 -6.53
C VAL A 46 -7.35 -12.53 -5.47
N ASN A 47 -7.32 -12.20 -4.17
CA ASN A 47 -7.12 -13.20 -3.08
C ASN A 47 -8.41 -13.79 -2.48
N THR A 48 -9.59 -13.66 -3.12
CA THR A 48 -10.83 -14.31 -2.64
C THR A 48 -11.16 -15.63 -3.37
N ILE A 49 -10.25 -16.17 -4.18
CA ILE A 49 -10.48 -17.46 -4.85
C ILE A 49 -9.21 -18.32 -4.74
N GLU A 50 -8.97 -18.93 -3.59
CA GLU A 50 -8.23 -20.20 -3.45
C GLU A 50 -8.26 -20.63 -1.97
N ASP A 51 -9.45 -20.97 -1.46
CA ASP A 51 -9.61 -21.94 -0.38
C ASP A 51 -11.08 -22.41 -0.37
N LYS A 52 -11.39 -23.35 -1.26
CA LYS A 52 -12.52 -24.28 -1.09
C LYS A 52 -12.05 -25.65 -1.57
N GLU A 53 -11.92 -26.53 -0.59
CA GLU A 53 -11.78 -27.99 -0.68
C GLU A 53 -12.65 -28.65 -1.76
#